data_AF-A0A970ITS3-F1
#
_entry.id   AF-A0A970ITS3-F1
#
_cell.length_a   1.000
_cell.length_b   1.000
_cell.length_c   1.000
_cell.angle_alpha   90.00
_cell.angle_beta   90.00
_cell.angle_gamma   90.00
#
_symmetry.space_group_name_H-M   'P 1'
#
loop_
_entity.id
_entity.type
_entity.pdbx_description
1 polymer ?
#
loop_
_entity_poly.entity_id
_entity_poly.type
_entity_poly.pdbx_seq_one_letter_code
_entity_poly.pdbx_strand_id
1 'polypeptide(L)'
;MKRLIRKFKQPLAKPELKRFLIEGFLGAVVFGSLLGALDYLIIYTKLQFLSFFTFLIFYIFITRRLYRSFNFYHIAYSFLAVFFVLLGDYFITVSHQIILSVHLFGRIFVAVFNPINQFRFLFSWSLNPLAIMTNILNIVIYIIVCVFTYQNMKR
;
A
#
# COMPACT_ATOMS: atom_id res chain seq x y z
N MET A 1 -14.82 2.70 -23.54
CA MET A 1 -13.70 1.80 -23.93
C MET A 1 -12.70 2.39 -24.93
N LYS A 2 -13.10 2.88 -26.11
CA LYS A 2 -12.16 3.33 -27.18
C LYS A 2 -11.11 4.38 -26.76
N ARG A 3 -11.44 5.28 -25.81
CA ARG A 3 -10.49 6.26 -25.25
C ARG A 3 -9.42 5.67 -24.32
N LEU A 4 -9.74 4.63 -23.54
CA LEU A 4 -8.77 3.95 -22.66
C LEU A 4 -7.72 3.22 -23.50
N ILE A 5 -8.17 2.48 -24.51
CA ILE A 5 -7.29 1.73 -25.42
C ILE A 5 -6.28 2.66 -26.12
N ARG A 6 -6.70 3.87 -26.52
CA ARG A 6 -5.79 4.87 -27.11
C ARG A 6 -4.73 5.38 -26.12
N LYS A 7 -5.05 5.50 -24.83
CA LYS A 7 -4.07 5.93 -23.81
C LYS A 7 -3.03 4.86 -23.48
N PHE A 8 -3.39 3.59 -23.59
CA PHE A 8 -2.44 2.48 -23.47
C PHE A 8 -1.49 2.35 -24.67
N LYS A 9 -1.85 2.93 -25.82
CA LYS A 9 -1.03 2.92 -27.04
C LYS A 9 -0.01 4.07 -27.10
N GLN A 10 0.04 4.94 -26.10
CA GLN A 10 1.05 6.01 -26.05
C GLN A 10 2.44 5.38 -25.79
N PRO A 11 3.50 5.92 -26.40
CA PRO A 11 4.84 5.38 -26.20
C PRO A 11 5.29 5.57 -24.75
N LEU A 12 5.72 4.46 -24.12
CA LEU A 12 6.32 4.45 -22.79
C LEU A 12 7.82 4.74 -22.89
N ALA A 13 8.28 5.77 -22.20
CA ALA A 13 9.70 6.03 -22.03
C ALA A 13 10.32 4.94 -21.11
N LYS A 14 10.98 3.94 -21.72
CA LYS A 14 11.61 2.82 -20.99
C LYS A 14 12.53 3.24 -19.83
N PRO A 15 13.37 4.30 -19.94
CA PRO A 15 14.21 4.73 -18.83
C PRO A 15 13.42 5.25 -17.63
N GLU A 16 12.35 6.01 -17.90
CA GLU A 16 11.46 6.53 -16.85
C GLU A 16 10.68 5.38 -16.18
N LEU A 17 10.21 4.41 -16.96
CA LEU A 17 9.56 3.22 -16.42
C LEU A 17 10.48 2.42 -15.49
N LYS A 18 11.75 2.21 -15.88
CA LYS A 18 12.72 1.53 -15.03
C LYS A 18 12.93 2.28 -13.72
N ARG A 19 13.13 3.60 -13.78
CA ARG A 19 13.27 4.45 -12.59
C ARG A 19 12.03 4.38 -11.70
N PHE A 20 10.84 4.49 -12.29
CA PHE A 20 9.56 4.40 -11.59
C PHE A 20 9.42 3.07 -10.84
N LEU A 21 9.74 1.95 -11.51
CA LEU A 21 9.67 0.62 -10.91
C LEU A 21 10.66 0.47 -9.74
N ILE A 22 11.90 0.96 -9.89
CA ILE A 22 12.91 0.90 -8.82
C ILE A 22 12.49 1.76 -7.64
N GLU A 23 12.09 3.01 -7.87
CA GLU A 23 11.66 3.93 -6.81
C GLU A 23 10.39 3.43 -6.10
N GLY A 24 9.43 2.90 -6.85
CA GLY A 24 8.22 2.31 -6.31
C GLY A 24 8.47 1.06 -5.49
N PHE A 25 9.31 0.15 -5.99
CA PHE A 25 9.65 -1.08 -5.28
C PHE A 25 10.44 -0.80 -4.01
N LEU A 26 11.49 0.02 -4.08
CA LEU A 26 12.27 0.41 -2.89
C LEU A 26 11.42 1.18 -1.89
N GLY A 27 10.56 2.09 -2.37
CA GLY A 27 9.63 2.81 -1.51
C GLY A 27 8.65 1.86 -0.82
N ALA A 28 8.02 0.96 -1.55
CA ALA A 28 7.05 0.02 -0.98
C ALA A 28 7.71 -0.94 0.02
N VAL A 29 8.83 -1.56 -0.35
CA VAL A 29 9.48 -2.58 0.48
C VAL A 29 10.19 -1.93 1.67
N VAL A 30 11.13 -1.02 1.44
CA VAL A 30 12.00 -0.49 2.49
C VAL A 30 11.24 0.45 3.41
N PHE A 31 10.53 1.43 2.84
CA PHE A 31 9.80 2.41 3.65
C PHE A 31 8.54 1.79 4.27
N GLY A 32 7.86 0.89 3.55
CA GLY A 32 6.75 0.13 4.13
C GLY A 32 7.21 -0.74 5.31
N SER A 33 8.32 -1.47 5.17
CA SER A 33 8.83 -2.30 6.28
C SER A 33 9.27 -1.46 7.49
N LEU A 34 9.92 -0.33 7.25
CA LEU A 34 10.30 0.62 8.31
C LEU A 34 9.07 1.16 9.05
N LEU A 35 8.01 1.51 8.32
CA LEU A 35 6.77 1.96 8.95
C LEU A 35 6.03 0.84 9.68
N GLY A 36 6.09 -0.41 9.21
CA GLY A 36 5.56 -1.56 9.95
C GLY A 36 6.27 -1.78 11.30
N ALA A 37 7.59 -1.58 11.33
CA ALA A 37 8.34 -1.61 12.59
C ALA A 37 7.96 -0.45 13.53
N LEU A 38 7.77 0.74 12.96
CA LEU A 38 7.34 1.92 13.71
C LEU A 38 5.91 1.74 14.26
N ASP A 39 4.99 1.21 13.44
CA ASP A 39 3.61 0.89 13.81
C ASP A 39 3.56 -0.07 15.00
N TYR A 40 4.35 -1.15 14.96
CA TYR A 40 4.49 -2.06 16.09
C TYR A 40 4.92 -1.33 17.37
N LEU A 41 5.95 -0.48 17.30
CA LEU A 41 6.42 0.27 18.48
C LEU A 41 5.36 1.22 19.04
N ILE A 42 4.57 1.88 18.18
CA ILE A 42 3.51 2.80 18.60
C ILE A 42 2.38 2.07 19.32
N ILE A 43 1.99 0.89 18.85
CA ILE A 43 0.83 0.16 19.38
C ILE A 43 0.98 -0.19 20.87
N TYR A 44 2.20 -0.42 21.36
CA TYR A 44 2.46 -0.68 22.78
C TYR A 44 2.64 0.58 23.63
N THR A 45 2.45 1.75 23.04
CA THR A 45 2.49 3.03 23.75
C THR A 45 1.09 3.62 23.90
N LYS A 46 0.96 4.63 24.78
CA LYS A 46 -0.29 5.43 24.91
C LYS A 46 -0.66 6.17 23.61
N LEU A 47 0.21 6.14 22.61
CA LEU A 47 0.07 6.79 21.32
C LEU A 47 -0.52 5.88 20.23
N GLN A 48 -1.16 4.76 20.57
CA GLN A 48 -1.74 3.81 19.61
C GLN A 48 -2.59 4.43 18.47
N PHE A 49 -3.24 5.58 18.71
CA PHE A 49 -4.01 6.30 17.69
C PHE A 49 -3.14 6.81 16.53
N LEU A 50 -1.83 6.94 16.73
CA LEU A 50 -0.86 7.33 15.70
C LEU A 50 -0.59 6.22 14.68
N SER A 51 -0.97 4.97 14.95
CA SER A 51 -0.92 3.87 13.97
C SER A 51 -1.69 4.21 12.68
N PHE A 52 -2.84 4.87 12.79
CA PHE A 52 -3.61 5.33 11.63
C PHE A 52 -2.81 6.31 10.75
N PHE A 53 -1.94 7.12 11.35
CA PHE A 53 -1.14 8.09 10.61
C PHE A 53 0.05 7.44 9.88
N THR A 54 0.52 6.26 10.28
CA THR A 54 1.65 5.58 9.60
C THR A 54 1.29 5.26 8.16
N PHE A 55 0.08 4.73 7.92
CA PHE A 55 -0.44 4.47 6.58
C PHE A 55 -0.61 5.76 5.76
N LEU A 56 -1.12 6.84 6.38
CA LEU A 56 -1.29 8.12 5.69
C LEU A 56 0.06 8.73 5.29
N ILE A 57 1.05 8.68 6.17
CA ILE A 57 2.43 9.12 5.92
C ILE A 57 3.02 8.31 4.77
N PHE A 58 2.85 6.98 4.78
CA PHE A 58 3.27 6.10 3.69
C PHE A 58 2.68 6.53 2.34
N TYR A 59 1.36 6.69 2.31
CA TYR A 59 0.61 7.06 1.12
C TYR A 59 1.09 8.40 0.52
N ILE A 60 1.25 9.44 1.35
CA ILE A 60 1.72 10.75 0.89
C ILE A 60 3.16 10.66 0.35
N PHE A 61 4.02 9.93 1.06
CA PHE A 61 5.42 9.75 0.67
C PHE A 61 5.57 9.02 -0.67
N ILE A 62 4.96 7.84 -0.81
CA ILE A 62 5.10 7.01 -2.01
C ILE A 62 4.51 7.72 -3.23
N THR A 63 3.36 8.38 -3.07
CA THR A 63 2.69 9.10 -4.17
C THR A 63 3.54 10.28 -4.64
N ARG A 64 4.08 11.10 -3.73
CA ARG A 64 4.94 12.24 -4.10
C ARG A 64 6.26 11.78 -4.74
N ARG A 65 6.82 10.68 -4.25
CA ARG A 65 8.07 10.12 -4.79
C ARG A 65 7.88 9.59 -6.20
N LEU A 66 6.87 8.73 -6.41
CA LEU A 66 6.54 8.16 -7.71
C LEU A 66 6.19 9.23 -8.74
N TYR A 67 5.45 10.28 -8.35
CA TYR A 67 5.13 11.39 -9.24
C TYR A 67 6.38 12.09 -9.79
N ARG A 68 7.43 12.24 -8.96
CA ARG A 68 8.71 12.87 -9.37
C ARG A 68 9.61 11.97 -10.21
N SER A 69 9.24 10.71 -10.42
CA SER A 69 10.08 9.73 -11.10
C SER A 69 9.89 9.67 -12.62
N PHE A 70 8.88 10.34 -13.16
CA PHE A 70 8.60 10.46 -14.59
C PHE A 70 8.37 11.93 -14.99
N ASN A 71 8.62 12.25 -16.26
CA ASN A 71 8.33 13.60 -16.79
C ASN A 71 7.09 13.59 -17.70
N PHE A 72 6.86 12.49 -18.42
CA PHE A 72 5.72 12.36 -19.33
C PHE A 72 4.68 11.39 -18.77
N TYR A 73 3.44 11.84 -18.65
CA TYR A 73 2.36 11.00 -18.14
C TYR A 73 2.02 9.85 -19.09
N HIS A 74 1.94 8.64 -18.54
CA HIS A 74 1.36 7.46 -19.16
C HIS A 74 0.42 6.77 -18.17
N ILE A 75 -0.68 6.20 -18.66
CA ILE A 75 -1.71 5.58 -17.80
C ILE A 75 -1.17 4.40 -16.96
N ALA A 76 -0.13 3.73 -17.48
CA ALA A 76 0.54 2.65 -16.76
C ALA A 76 1.16 3.12 -15.43
N TYR A 77 1.62 4.38 -15.33
CA TYR A 77 2.16 4.92 -14.08
C TYR A 77 1.09 5.03 -12.99
N SER A 78 -0.14 5.40 -13.34
CA SER A 78 -1.25 5.43 -12.39
C SER A 78 -1.60 4.02 -11.87
N PHE A 79 -1.61 3.01 -12.74
CA PHE A 79 -1.86 1.62 -12.33
C PHE A 79 -0.71 1.07 -11.47
N LEU A 80 0.54 1.32 -11.86
CA LEU A 80 1.71 0.91 -11.11
C LEU A 80 1.80 1.63 -9.76
N ALA A 81 1.40 2.91 -9.68
CA ALA A 81 1.35 3.63 -8.42
C ALA A 81 0.38 3.01 -7.44
N VAL A 82 -0.85 2.68 -7.88
CA VAL A 82 -1.83 1.97 -7.05
C VAL A 82 -1.25 0.64 -6.58
N PHE A 83 -0.62 -0.10 -7.48
CA PHE A 83 0.05 -1.36 -7.13
C PHE A 83 1.14 -1.16 -6.06
N PHE A 84 2.02 -0.16 -6.18
CA PHE A 84 3.07 0.09 -5.20
C PHE A 84 2.54 0.58 -3.85
N VAL A 85 1.44 1.33 -3.83
CA VAL A 85 0.76 1.70 -2.59
C VAL A 85 0.26 0.44 -1.87
N LEU A 86 -0.45 -0.44 -2.57
CA LEU A 86 -0.95 -1.69 -1.99
C LEU A 86 0.19 -2.64 -1.57
N LEU A 87 1.26 -2.68 -2.36
CA LEU A 87 2.44 -3.48 -2.04
C LEU A 87 3.10 -2.98 -0.75
N GLY A 88 3.26 -1.66 -0.59
CA GLY A 88 3.90 -1.11 0.60
C GLY A 88 3.06 -1.26 1.85
N ASP A 89 1.74 -1.10 1.73
CA ASP A 89 0.79 -1.42 2.79
C ASP A 89 0.88 -2.89 3.23
N TYR A 90 1.00 -3.82 2.27
CA TYR A 90 1.30 -5.21 2.57
C TYR A 90 2.62 -5.39 3.35
N PHE A 91 3.70 -4.69 2.96
CA PHE A 91 4.98 -4.75 3.69
C PHE A 91 4.94 -4.12 5.09
N ILE A 92 4.09 -3.10 5.31
CA ILE A 92 3.81 -2.55 6.64
C ILE A 92 3.25 -3.67 7.53
N THR A 93 2.18 -4.33 7.10
CA THR A 93 1.56 -5.41 7.88
C THR A 93 2.49 -6.59 8.08
N VAL A 94 3.17 -7.05 7.03
CA VAL A 94 4.11 -8.18 7.12
C VAL A 94 5.20 -7.87 8.15
N SER A 95 5.78 -6.68 8.10
CA SER A 95 6.88 -6.32 9.01
C SER A 95 6.40 -6.22 10.46
N HIS A 96 5.25 -5.60 10.69
CA HIS A 96 4.60 -5.59 12.00
C HIS A 96 4.39 -7.04 12.49
N GLN A 97 3.75 -7.89 11.70
CA GLN A 97 3.44 -9.27 12.09
C GLN A 97 4.69 -10.14 12.31
N ILE A 98 5.76 -9.93 11.54
CA ILE A 98 7.06 -10.60 11.78
C ILE A 98 7.57 -10.21 13.16
N ILE A 99 7.64 -8.92 13.47
CA ILE A 99 8.16 -8.42 14.75
C ILE A 99 7.31 -8.96 15.90
N LEU A 100 5.99 -8.91 15.78
CA LEU A 100 5.05 -9.46 16.74
C LEU A 100 5.28 -10.97 16.96
N SER A 101 5.43 -11.74 15.88
CA SER A 101 5.61 -13.19 15.95
C SER A 101 6.93 -13.59 16.62
N VAL A 102 8.01 -12.85 16.33
CA VAL A 102 9.31 -13.04 16.95
C VAL A 102 9.26 -12.65 18.43
N HIS A 103 8.60 -11.54 18.76
CA HIS A 103 8.49 -11.08 20.14
C HIS A 103 7.68 -12.05 21.02
N LEU A 104 6.56 -12.58 20.53
CA LEU A 104 5.67 -13.44 21.31
C LEU A 104 6.08 -14.91 21.31
N PHE A 105 6.60 -15.42 20.20
CA PHE A 105 6.82 -16.86 20.00
C PHE A 105 8.26 -17.25 19.69
N GLY A 106 9.17 -16.28 19.54
CA GLY A 106 10.57 -16.52 19.18
C GLY A 106 10.78 -17.12 17.79
N ARG A 107 9.75 -17.10 16.92
CA ARG A 107 9.80 -17.71 15.59
C ARG A 107 8.91 -16.97 14.59
N ILE A 108 9.31 -17.03 13.32
CA ILE A 108 8.55 -16.47 12.20
C ILE A 108 7.62 -17.54 11.65
N PHE A 109 6.34 -17.22 11.47
CA PHE A 109 5.38 -18.09 10.80
C PHE A 109 5.31 -17.75 9.31
N VAL A 110 5.41 -18.77 8.45
CA VAL A 110 5.30 -18.60 6.98
C VAL A 110 3.97 -17.96 6.59
N ALA A 111 2.91 -18.20 7.37
CA ALA A 111 1.59 -17.59 7.18
C ALA A 111 1.61 -16.05 7.18
N VAL A 112 2.60 -15.42 7.78
CA VAL A 112 2.75 -13.95 7.78
C VAL A 112 2.95 -13.40 6.37
N PHE A 113 3.59 -14.16 5.48
CA PHE A 113 3.82 -13.76 4.08
C PHE A 113 2.62 -14.05 3.16
N ASN A 114 1.47 -14.48 3.69
CA ASN A 114 0.30 -14.72 2.86
C ASN A 114 -0.45 -13.40 2.58
N PRO A 115 -0.51 -12.92 1.32
CA PRO A 115 -1.20 -11.67 0.99
C PRO A 115 -2.71 -11.73 1.24
N ILE A 116 -3.32 -12.92 1.26
CA ILE A 116 -4.73 -13.09 1.61
C ILE A 116 -5.01 -12.55 3.01
N ASN A 117 -4.04 -12.65 3.93
CA ASN A 117 -4.18 -12.16 5.30
C ASN A 117 -4.38 -10.65 5.36
N GLN A 118 -3.73 -9.89 4.48
CA GLN A 118 -3.93 -8.44 4.38
C GLN A 118 -5.31 -8.09 3.85
N PHE A 119 -5.81 -8.86 2.88
CA PHE A 119 -7.08 -8.62 2.21
C PHE A 119 -8.26 -9.40 2.81
N ARG A 120 -8.14 -9.93 4.03
CA ARG A 120 -9.23 -10.71 4.66
C ARG A 120 -10.52 -9.91 4.79
N PHE A 121 -10.46 -8.59 4.93
CA PHE A 121 -11.64 -7.75 4.98
C PHE A 121 -12.52 -7.82 3.71
N LEU A 122 -11.97 -8.29 2.57
CA LEU A 122 -12.73 -8.52 1.33
C LEU A 122 -13.42 -9.89 1.31
N PHE A 123 -12.81 -10.91 1.91
CA PHE A 123 -13.20 -12.32 1.71
C PHE A 123 -13.78 -12.99 2.96
N SER A 124 -13.44 -12.49 4.16
CA SER A 124 -13.80 -13.07 5.45
C SER A 124 -14.88 -12.23 6.13
N TRP A 125 -16.13 -12.54 5.81
CA TRP A 125 -17.30 -11.88 6.41
C TRP A 125 -17.72 -12.59 7.69
N SER A 126 -17.92 -11.82 8.75
CA SER A 126 -18.49 -12.27 10.03
C SER A 126 -19.96 -11.86 10.10
N LEU A 127 -20.77 -12.59 10.88
CA LEU A 127 -22.15 -12.20 11.18
C LEU A 127 -22.23 -11.07 12.24
N ASN A 128 -21.10 -10.69 12.85
CA ASN A 128 -21.05 -9.60 13.81
C ASN A 128 -21.21 -8.23 13.11
N PRO A 129 -22.25 -7.43 13.45
CA PRO A 129 -22.49 -6.12 12.83
C PRO A 129 -21.31 -5.15 12.90
N LEU A 130 -20.56 -5.13 14.01
CA LEU A 130 -19.39 -4.26 14.14
C LEU A 130 -18.27 -4.66 13.18
N ALA A 131 -18.03 -5.97 13.03
CA ALA A 131 -17.03 -6.48 12.10
C ALA A 131 -17.39 -6.18 10.64
N ILE A 132 -18.68 -6.29 10.29
CA ILE A 132 -19.20 -5.91 8.97
C ILE A 132 -18.94 -4.42 8.72
N MET A 133 -19.27 -3.56 9.68
CA MET A 133 -19.04 -2.11 9.56
C MET A 133 -17.56 -1.77 9.37
N THR A 134 -16.67 -2.37 10.16
CA THR A 134 -15.21 -2.19 10.02
C THR A 134 -14.71 -2.66 8.66
N ASN A 135 -15.17 -3.80 8.16
CA ASN A 135 -14.80 -4.29 6.83
C ASN A 135 -15.27 -3.34 5.73
N ILE A 136 -16.52 -2.87 5.78
CA ILE A 136 -17.05 -1.89 4.80
C ILE A 136 -16.23 -0.60 4.84
N LEU A 137 -15.91 -0.10 6.03
CA LEU A 137 -15.09 1.11 6.19
C LEU A 137 -13.71 0.91 5.55
N ASN A 138 -13.05 -0.22 5.81
CA ASN A 138 -11.76 -0.54 5.21
C ASN A 138 -11.86 -0.60 3.68
N ILE A 139 -12.90 -1.24 3.12
CA ILE A 139 -13.13 -1.27 1.66
C ILE A 139 -13.24 0.15 1.10
N VAL A 140 -14.03 1.01 1.73
CA VAL A 140 -14.23 2.40 1.29
C VAL A 140 -12.91 3.17 1.35
N ILE A 141 -12.14 3.04 2.43
CA ILE A 141 -10.82 3.69 2.57
C ILE A 141 -9.88 3.23 1.45
N TYR A 142 -9.79 1.93 1.17
CA TYR A 142 -8.93 1.42 0.09
C TYR A 142 -9.35 1.92 -1.28
N ILE A 143 -10.66 1.97 -1.57
CA ILE A 143 -11.17 2.53 -2.83
C ILE A 143 -10.77 3.99 -2.95
N ILE A 144 -10.98 4.78 -1.89
CA ILE A 144 -10.61 6.19 -1.83
C ILE A 144 -9.11 6.35 -2.11
N VAL A 145 -8.26 5.62 -1.40
CA VAL A 145 -6.79 5.67 -1.59
C VAL A 145 -6.41 5.30 -3.03
N CYS A 146 -6.99 4.24 -3.60
CA CYS A 146 -6.71 3.84 -4.98
C CYS A 146 -7.10 4.94 -5.98
N VAL A 147 -8.29 5.54 -5.81
CA VAL A 147 -8.80 6.62 -6.68
C VAL A 147 -7.91 7.87 -6.56
N PHE A 148 -7.57 8.28 -5.34
CA PHE A 148 -6.70 9.44 -5.11
C PHE A 148 -5.28 9.20 -5.64
N THR A 149 -4.70 8.02 -5.45
CA THR A 149 -3.40 7.64 -6.03
C THR A 149 -3.44 7.78 -7.55
N TYR A 150 -4.47 7.20 -8.17
CA TYR A 150 -4.64 7.23 -9.62
C TYR A 150 -4.76 8.67 -10.15
N GLN A 151 -5.56 9.51 -9.47
CA GLN A 151 -5.77 10.90 -9.84
C GLN A 151 -4.52 11.76 -9.65
N ASN A 152 -3.77 11.55 -8.56
CA ASN A 152 -2.55 12.30 -8.28
C ASN A 152 -1.45 12.07 -9.32
N MET A 153 -1.38 10.87 -9.91
CA MET A 153 -0.43 10.60 -10.99
C MET A 153 -0.81 11.26 -12.33
N LYS A 154 -2.07 11.65 -12.51
CA LYS A 154 -2.57 12.27 -13.75
C LYS A 154 -2.46 13.81 -13.73
N ARG A 155 -2.35 14.42 -12.55
CA ARG A 155 -2.18 15.87 -12.40
C ARG A 155 -0.84 16.31 -12.98
#